data_AF-A0A564VLU5-F1
#
_entry.id   AF-A0A564VLU5-F1
#
_cell.length_a   1.000
_cell.length_b   1.000
_cell.length_c   1.000
_cell.angle_alpha   90.00
_cell.angle_beta   90.00
_cell.angle_gamma   90.00
#
_symmetry.space_group_name_H-M   'P 1'
#
loop_
_entity.id
_entity.type
_entity.pdbx_description
1 polymer ?
#
loop_
_entity_poly.entity_id
_entity_poly.type
_entity_poly.pdbx_seq_one_letter_code
_entity_poly.pdbx_strand_id
1 'polypeptide(L)' 'MQVELIREPGNLFNQNAVKIVIHLLSINRKTVIGYVPRGFTSGLTVVMDAGLKVKAELLQIIGGYSYKENYGCLINISI' A
#
# COMPACT_ATOMS: atom_id res chain seq x y z
N MET A 1 4.50 -3.83 12.75
CA MET A 1 3.43 -3.56 11.76
C MET A 1 3.80 -4.31 10.49
N GLN A 2 2.81 -4.87 9.79
CA GLN A 2 3.01 -5.52 8.50
C GLN A 2 2.25 -4.76 7.42
N VAL A 3 2.81 -4.68 6.22
CA VAL A 3 2.17 -4.06 5.05
C VAL A 3 1.83 -5.15 4.04
N GLU A 4 0.65 -5.04 3.44
CA GLU A 4 0.16 -5.92 2.41
C GLU A 4 -0.37 -5.08 1.24
N LEU A 5 -0.10 -5.53 0.01
CA LEU A 5 -0.63 -4.94 -1.21
C LEU A 5 -1.76 -5.81 -1.73
N ILE A 6 -2.95 -5.23 -1.90
CA ILE A 6 -4.15 -5.97 -2.33
C ILE A 6 -4.70 -5.40 -3.63
N ARG A 7 -4.87 -6.25 -4.65
CA ARG A 7 -5.51 -5.88 -5.92
C ARG A 7 -6.98 -5.49 -5.72
N GLU A 8 -7.42 -4.43 -6.39
CA GLU A 8 -8.82 -4.03 -6.48
C GLU A 8 -9.24 -3.86 -7.95
N PRO A 9 -9.47 -4.95 -8.70
CA PRO A 9 -9.82 -4.87 -10.13
C PRO A 9 -11.18 -4.22 -10.39
N GLY A 10 -12.09 -4.24 -9.41
CA GLY A 10 -13.42 -3.62 -9.49
C GLY A 10 -13.46 -2.12 -9.17
N ASN A 11 -12.31 -1.45 -9.03
CA ASN A 11 -12.28 -0.02 -8.73
C ASN A 11 -12.78 0.81 -9.93
N LEU A 12 -13.75 1.70 -9.67
CA LEU A 12 -14.43 2.48 -10.71
C LEU A 12 -13.54 3.52 -11.41
N PHE A 13 -12.43 3.94 -10.79
CA PHE A 13 -11.53 4.99 -11.30
C PHE A 13 -10.24 4.41 -11.92
N ASN A 14 -9.79 3.26 -11.43
CA ASN A 14 -8.58 2.60 -11.89
C ASN A 14 -8.67 1.08 -11.74
N GLN A 15 -8.88 0.33 -12.82
CA GLN A 15 -8.91 -1.14 -12.82
C GLN A 15 -7.59 -1.77 -12.33
N ASN A 16 -6.48 -1.02 -12.37
CA ASN A 16 -5.19 -1.44 -11.83
C ASN A 16 -4.99 -1.00 -10.37
N ALA A 17 -6.04 -0.59 -9.66
CA ALA A 17 -5.89 -0.15 -8.28
C ALA A 17 -5.27 -1.26 -7.40
N VAL A 18 -4.33 -0.84 -6.56
CA VAL A 18 -3.69 -1.67 -5.54
C VAL A 18 -3.77 -0.92 -4.22
N LYS A 19 -4.49 -1.50 -3.26
CA LYS A 19 -4.62 -0.98 -1.90
C LYS A 19 -3.35 -1.26 -1.11
N ILE A 20 -3.00 -0.31 -0.27
CA ILE A 20 -1.97 -0.45 0.75
C ILE A 20 -2.69 -0.72 2.07
N VAL A 21 -2.52 -1.92 2.60
CA VAL A 21 -3.18 -2.38 3.83
C VAL A 21 -2.14 -2.55 4.93
N ILE A 22 -2.35 -1.88 6.07
CA ILE A 22 -1.53 -2.06 7.26
C ILE A 22 -2.22 -3.00 8.24
N HIS A 23 -1.45 -3.94 8.77
CA HIS A 23 -1.85 -4.83 9.84
C HIS A 23 -1.31 -4.28 11.17
N LEU A 24 -2.24 -3.83 12.01
CA LEU A 24 -2.03 -3.37 13.37
C LEU A 24 -2.10 -4.56 14.33
N LEU A 25 -1.04 -5.36 14.35
CA LEU A 25 -0.98 -6.63 15.09
C LEU A 25 -1.28 -6.47 16.60
N SER A 26 -0.89 -5.34 17.21
CA SER A 26 -1.13 -5.05 18.62
C SER A 26 -2.60 -4.98 19.02
N ILE A 27 -3.48 -4.64 18.06
CA ILE A 27 -4.93 -4.55 18.27
C ILE A 27 -5.71 -5.48 17.34
N ASN A 28 -5.01 -6.42 16.68
CA ASN A 28 -5.57 -7.35 15.69
C ASN A 28 -6.51 -6.68 14.66
N ARG A 29 -6.09 -5.54 14.09
CA ARG A 29 -6.86 -4.84 13.06
C ARG A 29 -6.09 -4.71 11.76
N LYS A 30 -6.82 -4.67 10.65
CA LYS A 30 -6.31 -4.31 9.33
C LYS A 30 -7.01 -3.03 8.87
N THR A 31 -6.26 -2.12 8.26
CA THR A 31 -6.84 -0.88 7.71
C THR A 31 -6.19 -0.51 6.39
N VAL A 32 -6.97 0.08 5.49
CA VAL A 32 -6.49 0.66 4.23
C VAL A 32 -5.97 2.06 4.53
N ILE A 33 -4.72 2.32 4.18
CA ILE A 33 -4.10 3.64 4.40
C ILE A 33 -3.94 4.45 3.11
N GLY A 34 -4.15 3.82 1.95
CA GLY A 34 -4.04 4.47 0.66
C GLY A 34 -3.96 3.49 -0.50
N TYR A 35 -3.57 4.02 -1.65
CA TYR A 35 -3.41 3.27 -2.90
C TYR A 35 -2.02 3.52 -3.48
N VAL A 36 -1.48 2.52 -4.18
CA VAL A 36 -0.26 2.69 -4.98
C VAL A 36 -0.55 3.74 -6.08
N PRO A 37 0.37 4.70 -6.32
CA PRO A 37 0.16 5.70 -7.36
C PRO A 37 -0.06 5.08 -8.74
N ARG A 38 -0.99 5.65 -9.51
CA ARG A 38 -1.44 5.11 -10.79
C ARG A 38 -0.28 4.82 -11.76
N GLY A 39 0.73 5.68 -11.79
CA GLY A 39 1.93 5.52 -12.65
C GLY A 39 2.73 4.24 -12.36
N PHE A 40 2.64 3.68 -11.16
CA PHE A 40 3.32 2.43 -10.78
C PHE A 40 2.41 1.20 -10.85
N THR A 41 1.09 1.39 -10.83
CA THR A 41 0.15 0.27 -10.76
C THR A 41 0.18 -0.64 -11.99
N SER A 42 0.32 -0.12 -13.21
CA SER A 42 0.23 -0.93 -14.43
C SER A 42 1.25 -2.07 -14.49
N GLY A 43 2.52 -1.79 -14.15
CA GLY A 43 3.56 -2.82 -14.10
C GLY A 43 3.41 -3.75 -12.90
N LEU A 44 3.08 -3.17 -11.74
CA LEU A 44 2.92 -3.93 -10.51
C LEU A 44 1.78 -4.97 -10.59
N THR A 45 0.64 -4.59 -11.19
CA THR A 45 -0.50 -5.50 -11.30
C THR A 45 -0.19 -6.69 -12.20
N VAL A 46 0.58 -6.51 -13.28
CA VAL A 46 1.00 -7.64 -14.13
C VAL A 46 1.80 -8.67 -13.34
N VAL A 47 2.72 -8.22 -12.49
CA VAL A 47 3.52 -9.10 -11.62
C VAL A 47 2.63 -9.83 -10.61
N MET A 48 1.72 -9.11 -9.95
CA MET A 48 0.78 -9.70 -8.98
C MET A 48 -0.18 -10.69 -9.64
N ASP A 49 -0.74 -10.34 -10.79
CA ASP A 49 -1.71 -11.16 -11.52
C ASP A 49 -1.04 -12.41 -12.14
N ALA A 50 0.27 -12.36 -12.39
CA ALA A 50 1.09 -13.53 -12.74
C ALA A 50 1.41 -14.46 -11.54
N GLY A 51 0.97 -14.12 -10.33
CA GLY A 51 1.19 -14.90 -9.12
C GLY A 51 2.58 -14.74 -8.49
N LEU A 52 3.37 -13.76 -8.93
CA LEU A 52 4.67 -13.46 -8.32
C LEU A 52 4.45 -12.78 -6.97
N LYS A 53 5.27 -13.17 -5.99
CA LYS A 53 5.11 -12.72 -4.60
C LYS A 53 5.71 -11.34 -4.39
N VAL A 54 4.89 -10.31 -4.52
CA VAL A 54 5.28 -8.95 -4.14
C VAL A 54 5.31 -8.81 -2.61
N LYS A 55 6.41 -8.27 -2.07
CA LYS A 55 6.58 -7.93 -0.66
C LYS A 55 6.49 -6.42 -0.48
N ALA A 56 5.89 -5.99 0.62
CA ALA A 56 5.88 -4.60 1.04
C ALA A 56 6.36 -4.47 2.49
N GLU A 57 7.24 -3.51 2.73
CA GLU A 57 7.83 -3.25 4.04
C GLU A 57 7.62 -1.78 4.41
N LEU A 58 7.13 -1.54 5.62
CA LEU A 58 7.01 -0.18 6.16
C LEU A 58 8.39 0.29 6.60
N LEU A 59 8.93 1.32 5.93
CA LEU A 59 10.21 1.92 6.30
C LEU A 59 10.03 3.02 7.35
N GLN A 60 9.06 3.91 7.14
CA GLN A 60 8.86 5.08 7.99
C GLN A 60 7.41 5.54 7.99
N ILE A 61 6.95 6.06 9.12
CA ILE A 61 5.73 6.87 9.20
C ILE A 61 6.18 8.34 9.21
N ILE A 62 5.60 9.15 8.32
CA ILE A 62 5.93 10.57 8.19
C ILE A 62 4.78 11.35 8.82
N GLY A 63 5.09 12.22 9.77
CA GLY A 63 4.13 13.10 10.44
C GLY A 63 4.38 13.23 11.93
N GLY A 64 3.71 14.19 12.55
CA GLY A 64 3.72 14.48 13.98
C GLY A 64 2.60 15.46 14.33
N TYR A 65 2.61 15.99 15.56
CA TYR A 65 1.53 16.84 16.08
C TYR A 65 1.66 18.32 15.68
N SER A 66 2.67 18.69 14.88
CA SER A 66 2.92 20.08 14.52
C SER A 66 2.07 20.53 13.33
N TYR A 67 1.61 21.78 13.35
CA TYR A 67 0.65 22.39 12.41
C TYR A 67 1.05 22.36 10.92
N LYS A 68 2.26 21.92 10.56
CA LYS A 68 2.78 21.94 9.18
C LYS A 68 3.40 20.62 8.72
N GLU A 69 3.21 19.52 9.43
CA GLU A 69 3.77 18.24 9.03
C GLU A 69 2.84 17.54 8.03
N ASN A 70 3.40 17.07 6.92
CA ASN A 70 2.68 16.22 5.98
C ASN A 70 2.56 14.81 6.56
N TYR A 71 1.34 14.30 6.69
CA TYR A 71 1.09 12.93 7.12
C TYR A 71 1.32 11.97 5.96
N GLY A 72 2.00 10.85 6.20
CA GLY A 72 2.25 9.85 5.18
C GLY A 72 2.98 8.61 5.71
N CYS A 73 3.33 7.73 4.80
CA CYS A 73 4.16 6.57 5.08
C CYS A 73 5.10 6.31 3.92
N LEU A 74 6.31 5.87 4.25
CA LEU A 74 7.30 5.39 3.29
C LEU A 74 7.29 3.86 3.33
N ILE A 75 7.07 3.25 2.17
CA ILE A 75 6.96 1.80 2.01
C ILE A 75 7.94 1.39 0.91
N ASN A 76 8.69 0.33 1.19
CA ASN A 76 9.50 -0.36 0.19
C ASN A 76 8.67 -1.48 -0.46
N ILE A 77 8.68 -1.55 -1.78
CA ILE A 77 8.00 -2.61 -2.55
C ILE A 77 9.06 -3.38 -3.31
N SER A 78 9.10 -4.70 -3.13
CA SER A 78 10.03 -5.61 -3.80
C SER A 78 9.30 -6.84 -4.33
N ILE A 79 9.90 -7.51 -5.30
CA ILE A 79 9.41 -8.75 -5.94
C ILE A 79 10.30 -9.90 -5.47
#